data_AF-A0A8C6X0S2-F1
#
_entry.id   AF-A0A8C6X0S2-F1
#
_cell.length_a   1.000
_cell.length_b   1.000
_cell.length_c   1.000
_cell.angle_alpha   90.00
_cell.angle_beta   90.00
_cell.angle_gamma   90.00
#
_symmetry.space_group_name_H-M   'P 1'
#
loop_
_entity.id
_entity.type
_entity.pdbx_description
1 polymer ?
#
loop_
_entity_poly.entity_id
_entity_poly.type
_entity_poly.pdbx_seq_one_letter_code
_entity_poly.pdbx_strand_id
1 'polypeptide(L)'
;MMNCELLATCSALGFLEGDTYHKEPDCIESVKDLIRYLRHEDETRDIRQQLGAAQILQNDLIPIIIQYPQDKQLFDAVIRLMVNLTQPAILCFGKIPQDINLRHHFLQIVSYLQGYKEAFASDKVFGLLSEKLYELLQLDWEQRQEEDNLLIERILLLVRNVLHVPADPDEEKNIDDDANIHDRVLWAISPSEQQWSLHVLEIISLMFRDQNPELLAATGQTRSAKEQSVDVAELEVLRQKEQAEKKNTQFRHSRFGGCYVIQGLKAIGDRDVVMHKGLHNVKNYSHDLGKEVRRVPKRQQLASDGEGPPRRSALNVRRFLQEFCVEFLENCYNRLMNLVKDHLLREKAQQHDETYYLWAMAFFMAFNRASTFQPQLVSETVGVRTFHFIERSLTNYYEMSIVDKKDITSWSKRMHLALKAYQELLMTMHEMDHSQEEAVRNSSHSRPFKFSSHSLKILPCFPENKTLSYIFFGSQKHTRSYFRGRSYIRAGLENSARSYFWGRSYFRGNTV
;
A
#
# COMPACT_ATOMS: atom_id res chain seq x y z
N MET A 1 -20.43 -3.44 -30.34
CA MET A 1 -20.05 -3.15 -31.74
C MET A 1 -19.41 -1.77 -31.69
N MET A 2 -18.15 -1.64 -32.09
CA MET A 2 -17.40 -0.39 -31.95
C MET A 2 -18.03 0.69 -32.83
N ASN A 3 -18.12 1.93 -32.33
CA ASN A 3 -18.69 3.03 -33.10
C ASN A 3 -17.87 3.22 -34.39
N CYS A 4 -18.53 3.26 -35.55
CA CYS A 4 -17.85 3.31 -36.85
C CYS A 4 -16.91 4.51 -36.98
N GLU A 5 -17.28 5.65 -36.37
CA GLU A 5 -16.44 6.84 -36.33
C GLU A 5 -15.16 6.60 -35.51
N LEU A 6 -15.28 5.99 -34.32
CA LEU A 6 -14.13 5.69 -33.46
C LEU A 6 -13.16 4.72 -34.14
N LEU A 7 -13.67 3.69 -34.82
CA LEU A 7 -12.85 2.76 -35.60
C LEU A 7 -12.07 3.47 -36.70
N ALA A 8 -12.74 4.33 -37.48
CA ALA A 8 -12.11 5.08 -38.55
C ALA A 8 -11.00 5.99 -38.01
N THR A 9 -11.23 6.67 -36.89
CA THR A 9 -10.21 7.49 -36.22
C THR A 9 -9.03 6.67 -35.72
N CYS A 10 -9.26 5.46 -35.20
CA CYS A 10 -8.19 4.57 -34.76
C CYS A 10 -7.33 4.10 -35.94
N SER A 11 -7.96 3.70 -37.05
CA SER A 11 -7.23 3.31 -38.26
C SER A 11 -6.45 4.47 -38.89
N ALA A 12 -6.92 5.71 -38.69
CA ALA A 12 -6.25 6.92 -39.18
C ALA A 12 -5.06 7.40 -38.31
N LEU A 13 -4.58 6.56 -37.38
CA LEU A 13 -3.36 6.84 -36.61
C LEU A 13 -2.11 6.42 -37.38
N GLY A 14 -2.15 5.24 -38.01
CA GLY A 14 -1.00 4.64 -38.65
C GLY A 14 -1.05 3.11 -38.60
N PHE A 15 0.08 2.50 -38.93
CA PHE A 15 0.26 1.05 -38.86
C PHE A 15 1.72 0.69 -38.58
N LEU A 16 1.93 -0.49 -38.02
CA LEU A 16 3.26 -1.05 -37.78
C LEU A 16 3.66 -1.97 -38.93
N GLU A 17 4.75 -1.64 -39.64
CA GLU A 17 5.37 -2.49 -40.65
C GLU A 17 6.72 -3.01 -40.13
N GLY A 18 6.71 -4.26 -39.64
CA GLY A 18 7.86 -4.81 -38.91
C GLY A 18 8.08 -4.09 -37.58
N ASP A 19 9.25 -3.47 -37.41
CA ASP A 19 9.60 -2.67 -36.23
C ASP A 19 9.39 -1.15 -36.46
N THR A 20 8.96 -0.73 -37.65
CA THR A 20 8.77 0.69 -37.99
C THR A 20 7.29 1.04 -38.00
N TYR A 21 6.91 2.06 -37.23
CA TYR A 21 5.55 2.57 -37.21
C TYR A 21 5.43 3.68 -38.24
N HIS A 22 4.47 3.57 -39.14
CA HIS A 22 4.17 4.55 -40.17
C HIS A 22 2.94 5.35 -39.76
N LYS A 23 3.14 6.60 -39.32
CA LYS A 23 2.04 7.51 -38.98
C LYS A 23 1.34 8.04 -40.23
N GLU A 24 0.01 8.18 -40.16
CA GLU A 24 -0.75 8.87 -41.20
C GLU A 24 -0.56 10.41 -41.14
N PRO A 25 -0.78 11.15 -42.25
CA PRO A 25 -0.60 12.60 -42.28
C PRO A 25 -1.42 13.36 -41.23
N ASP A 26 -2.65 12.91 -40.97
CA ASP A 26 -3.60 13.54 -40.05
C ASP A 26 -3.58 12.91 -38.65
N CYS A 27 -2.53 12.15 -38.29
CA CYS A 27 -2.42 11.43 -37.03
C CYS A 27 -2.66 12.31 -35.79
N ILE A 28 -2.17 13.56 -35.79
CA ILE A 28 -2.40 14.49 -34.66
C ILE A 28 -3.87 14.86 -34.49
N GLU A 29 -4.61 15.04 -35.59
CA GLU A 29 -6.04 15.36 -35.54
C GLU A 29 -6.82 14.13 -35.07
N SER A 30 -6.45 12.92 -35.54
CA SER A 30 -7.00 11.66 -35.03
C SER A 30 -6.79 11.54 -33.50
N VAL A 31 -5.59 11.81 -32.98
CA VAL A 31 -5.34 11.79 -31.52
C VAL A 31 -6.19 12.83 -30.79
N LYS A 32 -6.34 14.05 -31.34
CA LYS A 32 -7.21 15.09 -30.74
C LYS A 32 -8.67 14.65 -30.72
N ASP A 33 -9.14 13.98 -31.77
CA ASP A 33 -10.51 13.45 -31.85
C ASP A 33 -10.75 12.33 -30.85
N LEU A 34 -9.81 11.40 -30.66
CA LEU A 34 -9.89 10.39 -29.60
C LEU A 34 -10.03 11.03 -28.21
N ILE A 35 -9.31 12.12 -27.94
CA ILE A 35 -9.43 12.88 -26.69
C ILE A 35 -10.80 13.54 -26.58
N ARG A 36 -11.36 14.05 -27.69
CA ARG A 36 -12.73 14.61 -27.71
C ARG A 36 -13.76 13.52 -27.41
N TYR A 37 -13.64 12.33 -27.99
CA TYR A 37 -14.55 11.21 -27.72
C TYR A 37 -14.52 10.80 -26.24
N LEU A 38 -13.34 10.71 -25.62
CA LEU A 38 -13.23 10.39 -24.19
C LEU A 38 -13.87 11.44 -23.27
N ARG A 39 -14.01 12.70 -23.69
CA ARG A 39 -14.72 13.73 -22.91
C ARG A 39 -16.24 13.56 -22.94
N HIS A 40 -16.76 12.83 -23.92
CA HIS A 40 -18.19 12.67 -24.17
C HIS A 40 -18.64 11.19 -24.07
N GLU A 41 -17.83 10.34 -23.42
CA GLU A 41 -18.18 8.93 -23.19
C GLU A 41 -19.40 8.79 -22.25
N ASP A 42 -20.12 7.68 -22.40
CA ASP A 42 -21.33 7.42 -21.61
C ASP A 42 -21.03 6.91 -20.17
N GLU A 43 -22.08 6.63 -19.38
CA GLU A 43 -21.93 6.08 -18.03
C GLU A 43 -21.26 4.70 -17.99
N THR A 44 -21.28 3.97 -19.11
CA THR A 44 -20.61 2.68 -19.24
C THR A 44 -19.13 2.82 -19.58
N ARG A 45 -18.69 4.02 -19.94
CA ARG A 45 -17.32 4.30 -20.38
C ARG A 45 -17.01 3.56 -21.68
N ASP A 46 -17.96 3.59 -22.61
CA ASP A 46 -17.96 2.86 -23.87
C ASP A 46 -16.73 3.16 -24.75
N ILE A 47 -16.31 4.42 -24.84
CA ILE A 47 -15.16 4.84 -25.67
C ILE A 47 -13.86 4.22 -25.17
N ARG A 48 -13.54 4.36 -23.88
CA ARG A 48 -12.31 3.77 -23.32
C ARG A 48 -12.33 2.24 -23.36
N GLN A 49 -13.51 1.60 -23.25
CA GLN A 49 -13.62 0.15 -23.41
C GLN A 49 -13.26 -0.28 -24.83
N GLN A 50 -13.74 0.46 -25.83
CA GLN A 50 -13.46 0.20 -27.23
C GLN A 50 -11.98 0.42 -27.57
N LEU A 51 -11.37 1.50 -27.06
CA LEU A 51 -9.94 1.78 -27.23
C LEU A 51 -9.06 0.72 -26.55
N GLY A 52 -9.46 0.24 -25.37
CA GLY A 52 -8.77 -0.85 -24.68
C GLY A 52 -8.90 -2.19 -25.41
N ALA A 53 -10.09 -2.51 -25.93
CA ALA A 53 -10.32 -3.71 -26.73
C ALA A 53 -9.48 -3.73 -28.02
N ALA A 54 -9.30 -2.57 -28.65
CA ALA A 54 -8.48 -2.39 -29.84
C ALA A 54 -6.97 -2.28 -29.54
N GLN A 55 -6.58 -2.25 -28.26
CA GLN A 55 -5.19 -2.11 -27.81
C GLN A 55 -4.46 -0.91 -28.43
N ILE A 56 -5.17 0.21 -28.61
CA ILE A 56 -4.63 1.42 -29.27
C ILE A 56 -3.41 1.97 -28.53
N LEU A 57 -3.39 1.87 -27.20
CA LEU A 57 -2.24 2.31 -26.41
C LEU A 57 -0.98 1.50 -26.76
N GLN A 58 -1.10 0.18 -26.86
CA GLN A 58 0.00 -0.74 -27.11
C GLN A 58 0.46 -0.71 -28.56
N ASN A 59 -0.49 -0.71 -29.50
CA ASN A 59 -0.21 -0.89 -30.94
C ASN A 59 0.13 0.42 -31.65
N ASP A 60 -0.37 1.57 -31.15
CA ASP A 60 -0.22 2.86 -31.82
C ASP A 60 0.47 3.90 -30.93
N LEU A 61 -0.07 4.18 -29.73
CA LEU A 61 0.42 5.29 -28.91
C LEU A 61 1.86 5.10 -28.43
N ILE A 62 2.22 3.89 -27.96
CA ILE A 62 3.58 3.55 -27.54
C ILE A 62 4.57 3.66 -28.72
N PRO A 63 4.33 3.03 -29.88
CA PRO A 63 5.19 3.22 -31.04
C PRO A 63 5.32 4.68 -31.49
N ILE A 64 4.25 5.47 -31.45
CA ILE A 64 4.28 6.88 -31.83
C ILE A 64 5.24 7.67 -30.94
N ILE A 65 5.15 7.54 -29.60
CA ILE A 65 6.05 8.28 -28.70
C ILE A 65 7.51 7.84 -28.87
N ILE A 66 7.77 6.54 -29.09
CA ILE A 66 9.12 6.01 -29.25
C ILE A 66 9.76 6.47 -30.57
N GLN A 67 9.02 6.42 -31.68
CA GLN A 67 9.58 6.62 -33.02
C GLN A 67 9.49 8.07 -33.49
N TYR A 68 8.56 8.86 -32.96
CA TYR A 68 8.36 10.27 -33.33
C TYR A 68 8.49 11.26 -32.16
N PRO A 69 9.48 11.13 -31.25
CA PRO A 69 9.61 12.04 -30.09
C PRO A 69 9.98 13.48 -30.47
N GLN A 70 10.42 13.70 -31.72
CA GLN A 70 10.80 15.00 -32.25
C GLN A 70 9.58 15.88 -32.58
N ASP A 71 8.43 15.25 -32.86
CA ASP A 71 7.18 15.93 -33.16
C ASP A 71 6.50 16.36 -31.85
N LYS A 72 6.90 17.52 -31.33
CA LYS A 72 6.48 18.00 -30.00
C LYS A 72 4.97 18.06 -29.83
N GLN A 73 4.24 18.50 -30.86
CA GLN A 73 2.78 18.66 -30.79
C GLN A 73 2.08 17.29 -30.77
N LEU A 74 2.54 16.35 -31.59
CA LEU A 74 2.03 14.98 -31.57
C LEU A 74 2.36 14.30 -30.25
N PHE A 75 3.60 14.43 -29.78
CA PHE A 75 4.04 13.86 -28.51
C PHE A 75 3.17 14.34 -27.33
N ASP A 76 2.97 15.66 -27.20
CA ASP A 76 2.10 16.22 -26.15
C ASP A 76 0.65 15.70 -26.25
N ALA A 77 0.11 15.64 -27.47
CA ALA A 77 -1.24 15.13 -27.70
C ALA A 77 -1.37 13.64 -27.29
N VAL A 78 -0.37 12.81 -27.63
CA VAL A 78 -0.35 11.38 -27.28
C VAL A 78 -0.20 11.19 -25.78
N ILE A 79 0.71 11.92 -25.11
CA ILE A 79 0.85 11.87 -23.65
C ILE A 79 -0.46 12.27 -22.98
N ARG A 80 -1.14 13.31 -23.47
CA ARG A 80 -2.45 13.73 -22.94
C ARG A 80 -3.52 12.63 -23.11
N LEU A 81 -3.51 11.90 -24.22
CA LEU A 81 -4.40 10.76 -24.44
C LEU A 81 -4.08 9.60 -23.48
N MET A 82 -2.79 9.24 -23.34
CA MET A 82 -2.34 8.18 -22.44
C MET A 82 -2.69 8.48 -20.98
N VAL A 83 -2.53 9.73 -20.51
CA VAL A 83 -2.95 10.15 -19.16
C VAL A 83 -4.44 9.92 -18.94
N ASN A 84 -5.28 10.20 -19.94
CA ASN A 84 -6.73 9.97 -19.84
C ASN A 84 -7.08 8.46 -19.80
N LEU A 85 -6.48 7.67 -20.69
CA LEU A 85 -6.70 6.23 -20.77
C LEU A 85 -6.24 5.48 -19.53
N THR A 86 -5.19 5.97 -18.86
CA THR A 86 -4.61 5.34 -17.67
C THR A 86 -5.25 5.81 -16.35
N GLN A 87 -6.29 6.65 -16.39
CA GLN A 87 -6.98 7.09 -15.18
C GLN A 87 -7.49 5.91 -14.34
N PRO A 88 -7.32 5.94 -13.00
CA PRO A 88 -7.86 4.92 -12.11
C PRO A 88 -9.36 4.69 -12.36
N ALA A 89 -9.78 3.44 -12.51
CA ALA A 89 -11.18 3.09 -12.80
C ALA A 89 -12.17 3.68 -11.77
N ILE A 90 -11.76 3.83 -10.50
CA ILE A 90 -12.57 4.46 -9.45
C ILE A 90 -12.87 5.93 -9.79
N LEU A 91 -11.94 6.66 -10.40
CA LEU A 91 -12.19 8.04 -10.85
C LEU A 91 -13.10 8.08 -12.07
N CYS A 92 -12.99 7.10 -12.98
CA CYS A 92 -13.89 7.00 -14.12
C CYS A 92 -15.34 6.75 -13.67
N PHE A 93 -15.58 5.87 -12.70
CA PHE A 93 -16.94 5.54 -12.25
C PHE A 93 -17.40 6.33 -11.00
N GLY A 94 -16.53 7.17 -10.42
CA GLY A 94 -16.72 7.90 -9.15
C GLY A 94 -16.67 7.00 -7.90
N LYS A 95 -17.24 5.79 -7.97
CA LYS A 95 -17.22 4.76 -6.92
C LYS A 95 -17.31 3.38 -7.54
N ILE A 96 -17.03 2.35 -6.74
CA ILE A 96 -17.20 0.95 -7.17
C ILE A 96 -18.71 0.70 -7.40
N PRO A 97 -19.14 0.35 -8.63
CA PRO A 97 -20.55 0.12 -8.91
C PRO A 97 -21.11 -1.08 -8.13
N GLN A 98 -22.36 -0.92 -7.65
CA GLN A 98 -23.13 -1.98 -6.99
C GLN A 98 -23.98 -2.76 -8.00
N ASP A 99 -24.38 -2.12 -9.10
CA ASP A 99 -25.05 -2.76 -10.22
C ASP A 99 -24.10 -3.75 -10.91
N ILE A 100 -24.59 -4.95 -11.20
CA ILE A 100 -23.81 -6.05 -11.78
C ILE A 100 -23.27 -5.68 -13.17
N ASN A 101 -24.08 -5.01 -13.99
CA ASN A 101 -23.71 -4.65 -15.36
C ASN A 101 -22.63 -3.56 -15.37
N LEU A 102 -22.82 -2.50 -14.58
CA LEU A 102 -21.80 -1.45 -14.43
C LEU A 102 -20.54 -1.98 -13.73
N ARG A 103 -20.67 -2.96 -12.83
CA ARG A 103 -19.53 -3.63 -12.21
C ARG A 103 -18.73 -4.45 -13.22
N HIS A 104 -19.38 -5.10 -14.18
CA HIS A 104 -18.69 -5.77 -15.29
C HIS A 104 -17.86 -4.78 -16.10
N HIS A 105 -18.44 -3.64 -16.50
CA HIS A 105 -17.70 -2.57 -17.18
C HIS A 105 -16.53 -2.04 -16.35
N PHE A 106 -16.73 -1.82 -15.04
CA PHE A 106 -15.66 -1.40 -14.13
C PHE A 106 -14.50 -2.39 -14.13
N LEU A 107 -14.77 -3.69 -14.01
CA LEU A 107 -13.73 -4.73 -14.02
C LEU A 107 -13.05 -4.85 -15.39
N GLN A 108 -13.80 -4.67 -16.48
CA GLN A 108 -13.24 -4.64 -17.82
C GLN A 108 -12.22 -3.50 -17.98
N ILE A 109 -12.52 -2.30 -17.46
CA ILE A 109 -11.57 -1.18 -17.45
C ILE A 109 -10.34 -1.51 -16.61
N VAL A 110 -10.49 -2.15 -15.45
CA VAL A 110 -9.35 -2.58 -14.64
C VAL A 110 -8.44 -3.54 -15.41
N SER A 111 -9.01 -4.48 -16.16
CA SER A 111 -8.26 -5.40 -17.02
C SER A 111 -7.48 -4.67 -18.12
N TYR A 112 -8.09 -3.68 -18.80
CA TYR A 112 -7.34 -2.87 -19.77
C TYR A 112 -6.22 -2.04 -19.13
N LEU A 113 -6.46 -1.47 -17.95
CA LEU A 113 -5.43 -0.74 -17.21
C LEU A 113 -4.25 -1.64 -16.84
N GLN A 114 -4.50 -2.90 -16.47
CA GLN A 114 -3.46 -3.90 -16.22
C GLN A 114 -2.65 -4.18 -17.50
N GLY A 115 -3.32 -4.40 -18.63
CA GLY A 115 -2.64 -4.56 -19.92
C GLY A 115 -1.85 -3.31 -20.36
N TYR A 116 -2.28 -2.11 -20.00
CA TYR A 116 -1.49 -0.90 -20.21
C TYR A 116 -0.25 -0.90 -19.31
N LYS A 117 -0.39 -1.24 -18.03
CA LYS A 117 0.74 -1.30 -17.09
C LYS A 117 1.83 -2.25 -17.58
N GLU A 118 1.46 -3.41 -18.12
CA GLU A 118 2.40 -4.34 -18.74
C GLU A 118 3.11 -3.73 -19.95
N ALA A 119 2.38 -3.03 -20.82
CA ALA A 119 2.99 -2.36 -21.98
C ALA A 119 3.95 -1.23 -21.58
N PHE A 120 3.72 -0.59 -20.42
CA PHE A 120 4.64 0.38 -19.84
C PHE A 120 5.88 -0.27 -19.20
N ALA A 121 5.89 -1.57 -18.91
CA ALA A 121 7.07 -2.28 -18.39
C ALA A 121 8.15 -2.50 -19.47
N SER A 122 8.51 -1.43 -20.17
CA SER A 122 9.52 -1.36 -21.21
C SER A 122 10.47 -0.20 -20.90
N ASP A 123 11.75 -0.53 -20.78
CA ASP A 123 12.83 0.44 -20.57
C ASP A 123 12.85 1.56 -21.61
N LYS A 124 12.46 1.27 -22.85
CA LYS A 124 12.40 2.29 -23.92
C LYS A 124 11.37 3.36 -23.63
N VAL A 125 10.21 2.98 -23.08
CA VAL A 125 9.11 3.92 -22.81
C VAL A 125 9.48 4.80 -21.62
N PHE A 126 9.89 4.19 -20.51
CA PHE A 126 10.28 4.95 -19.32
C PHE A 126 11.58 5.75 -19.52
N GLY A 127 12.55 5.21 -20.26
CA GLY A 127 13.77 5.92 -20.64
C GLY A 127 13.46 7.22 -21.40
N LEU A 128 12.58 7.14 -22.41
CA LEU A 128 12.13 8.30 -23.17
C LEU A 128 11.39 9.33 -22.30
N LEU A 129 10.41 8.90 -21.50
CA LEU A 129 9.66 9.80 -20.61
C LEU A 129 10.60 10.50 -19.63
N SER A 130 11.59 9.77 -19.12
CA SER A 130 12.57 10.30 -18.21
C SER A 130 13.53 11.29 -18.87
N GLU A 131 14.01 11.01 -20.09
CA GLU A 131 14.84 11.95 -20.85
C GLU A 131 14.08 13.25 -21.13
N LYS A 132 12.80 13.16 -21.52
CA LYS A 132 11.95 14.34 -21.71
C LYS A 132 11.71 15.11 -20.42
N LEU A 133 11.43 14.43 -19.32
CA LEU A 133 11.28 15.09 -18.03
C LEU A 133 12.59 15.79 -17.61
N TYR A 134 13.74 15.15 -17.81
CA TYR A 134 15.04 15.75 -17.52
C TYR A 134 15.32 16.98 -18.39
N GLU A 135 15.10 16.90 -19.71
CA GLU A 135 15.23 18.05 -20.62
C GLU A 135 14.41 19.26 -20.16
N LEU A 136 13.15 19.04 -19.76
CA LEU A 136 12.27 20.10 -19.28
C LEU A 136 12.73 20.65 -17.92
N LEU A 137 13.19 19.78 -17.02
CA LEU A 137 13.65 20.17 -15.69
C LEU A 137 15.00 20.93 -15.71
N GLN A 138 15.82 20.74 -16.74
CA GLN A 138 17.06 21.50 -16.95
C GLN A 138 16.81 22.97 -17.33
N LEU A 139 15.62 23.29 -17.85
CA LEU A 139 15.24 24.68 -18.11
C LEU A 139 15.01 25.41 -16.77
N ASP A 140 15.52 26.64 -16.67
CA ASP A 140 15.21 27.50 -15.52
C ASP A 140 13.70 27.73 -15.43
N TRP A 141 13.18 27.76 -14.20
CA TRP A 141 11.73 27.90 -13.95
C TRP A 141 11.13 29.17 -14.59
N GLU A 142 11.92 30.23 -14.76
CA GLU A 142 11.52 31.49 -15.43
C GLU A 142 11.46 31.37 -16.96
N GLN A 143 12.20 30.43 -17.54
CA GLN A 143 12.29 30.24 -18.98
C GLN A 143 11.21 29.27 -19.50
N ARG A 144 10.68 28.42 -18.61
CA ARG A 144 9.65 27.44 -18.96
C ARG A 144 8.33 28.12 -19.30
N GLN A 145 7.76 27.73 -20.42
CA GLN A 145 6.43 28.15 -20.83
C GLN A 145 5.36 27.35 -20.07
N GLU A 146 4.10 27.80 -20.16
CA GLU A 146 2.97 27.06 -19.58
C GLU A 146 2.85 25.66 -20.19
N GLU A 147 3.13 25.51 -21.49
CA GLU A 147 3.14 24.21 -22.18
C GLU A 147 4.18 23.24 -21.60
N ASP A 148 5.37 23.74 -21.24
CA ASP A 148 6.42 22.94 -20.62
C ASP A 148 5.98 22.42 -19.24
N ASN A 149 5.37 23.29 -18.43
CA ASN A 149 4.83 22.93 -17.11
C ASN A 149 3.70 21.91 -17.22
N LEU A 150 2.79 22.08 -18.18
CA LEU A 150 1.71 21.13 -18.45
C LEU A 150 2.25 19.77 -18.91
N LEU A 151 3.31 19.74 -19.70
CA LEU A 151 3.93 18.49 -20.13
C LEU A 151 4.62 17.77 -18.96
N ILE A 152 5.33 18.51 -18.08
CA ILE A 152 5.88 17.95 -16.84
C ILE A 152 4.78 17.30 -16.00
N GLU A 153 3.69 18.04 -15.76
CA GLU A 153 2.54 17.55 -14.99
C GLU A 153 1.95 16.27 -15.60
N ARG A 154 1.76 16.26 -16.92
CA ARG A 154 1.20 15.09 -17.63
C ARG A 154 2.12 13.88 -17.56
N ILE A 155 3.44 14.05 -17.66
CA ILE A 155 4.39 12.95 -17.50
C ILE A 155 4.31 12.39 -16.08
N LEU A 156 4.29 13.23 -15.05
CA LEU A 156 4.15 12.80 -13.66
C LEU A 156 2.81 12.07 -13.42
N LEU A 157 1.71 12.60 -13.95
CA LEU A 157 0.39 11.97 -13.88
C LEU A 157 0.35 10.62 -14.59
N LEU A 158 1.03 10.49 -15.74
CA LEU A 158 1.12 9.23 -16.47
C LEU A 158 1.86 8.17 -15.64
N VAL A 159 3.03 8.51 -15.10
CA VAL A 159 3.80 7.62 -14.22
C VAL A 159 2.98 7.22 -13.00
N ARG A 160 2.32 8.20 -12.36
CA ARG A 160 1.44 7.96 -11.21
C ARG A 160 0.32 6.99 -11.55
N ASN A 161 -0.37 7.22 -12.67
CA ASN A 161 -1.48 6.39 -13.12
C ASN A 161 -1.05 4.94 -13.32
N VAL A 162 0.07 4.72 -14.03
CA VAL A 162 0.62 3.38 -14.30
C VAL A 162 0.97 2.65 -13.00
N LEU A 163 1.61 3.34 -12.05
CA LEU A 163 1.93 2.76 -10.74
C LEU A 163 0.68 2.46 -9.90
N HIS A 164 -0.37 3.27 -10.02
CA HIS A 164 -1.61 3.10 -9.27
C HIS A 164 -2.40 1.84 -9.69
N VAL A 165 -2.24 1.37 -10.94
CA VAL A 165 -2.99 0.20 -11.43
C VAL A 165 -2.72 -1.02 -10.53
N PRO A 166 -3.78 -1.67 -10.00
CA PRO A 166 -3.64 -2.83 -9.12
C PRO A 166 -3.07 -4.02 -9.90
N ALA A 167 -2.15 -4.76 -9.29
CA ALA A 167 -1.68 -6.03 -9.81
C ALA A 167 -2.82 -7.06 -9.90
N ASP A 168 -2.82 -7.88 -10.95
CA ASP A 168 -3.68 -9.06 -11.02
C ASP A 168 -3.07 -10.19 -10.18
N PRO A 169 -3.75 -10.71 -9.13
CA PRO A 169 -3.21 -11.78 -8.30
C PRO A 169 -3.07 -13.13 -9.03
N ASP A 170 -3.76 -13.36 -10.15
CA ASP A 170 -3.80 -14.65 -10.85
C ASP A 170 -2.87 -14.71 -12.07
N GLU A 171 -2.50 -13.56 -12.67
CA GLU A 171 -1.70 -13.47 -13.90
C GLU A 171 -0.24 -12.98 -13.70
N GLU A 172 0.17 -12.63 -12.47
CA GLU A 172 1.55 -12.21 -12.18
C GLU A 172 2.55 -13.36 -12.34
N LYS A 173 2.95 -13.60 -13.59
CA LYS A 173 4.21 -14.24 -13.92
C LYS A 173 5.31 -13.42 -13.26
N ASN A 174 6.26 -14.09 -12.61
CA ASN A 174 7.48 -13.46 -12.12
C ASN A 174 8.20 -12.81 -13.31
N ILE A 175 7.95 -11.53 -13.57
CA ILE A 175 8.79 -10.72 -14.43
C ILE A 175 9.99 -10.38 -13.55
N ASP A 176 11.03 -11.20 -13.67
CA ASP A 176 12.40 -10.74 -13.41
C ASP A 176 12.66 -9.53 -14.33
N ASP A 177 13.42 -8.56 -13.80
CA ASP A 177 13.90 -7.33 -14.47
C ASP A 177 12.81 -6.23 -14.70
N ASP A 178 12.98 -4.94 -14.43
CA ASP A 178 14.15 -4.08 -14.25
C ASP A 178 13.88 -2.96 -13.23
N ALA A 179 14.84 -2.74 -12.34
CA ALA A 179 14.80 -1.76 -11.27
C ALA A 179 15.52 -0.46 -11.66
N ASN A 180 15.09 0.27 -12.71
CA ASN A 180 15.89 1.39 -13.26
C ASN A 180 15.18 2.75 -13.45
N ILE A 181 14.03 3.02 -12.81
CA ILE A 181 13.20 4.21 -13.13
C ILE A 181 13.20 5.29 -12.03
N HIS A 182 13.64 4.94 -10.83
CA HIS A 182 13.46 5.67 -9.58
C HIS A 182 14.49 6.81 -9.36
N ASP A 183 15.74 6.64 -9.79
CA ASP A 183 16.83 7.60 -9.53
C ASP A 183 16.53 8.92 -10.22
N ARG A 184 15.73 8.86 -11.29
CA ARG A 184 15.31 10.02 -12.08
C ARG A 184 13.98 10.63 -11.61
N VAL A 185 13.15 9.90 -10.86
CA VAL A 185 12.02 10.47 -10.08
C VAL A 185 12.56 11.29 -8.90
N LEU A 186 13.69 10.90 -8.29
CA LEU A 186 14.37 11.70 -7.25
C LEU A 186 14.84 13.07 -7.78
N TRP A 187 15.29 13.15 -9.05
CA TRP A 187 15.66 14.43 -9.69
C TRP A 187 14.50 15.43 -9.82
N ALA A 188 13.25 14.96 -9.86
CA ALA A 188 12.06 15.82 -9.89
C ALA A 188 11.75 16.48 -8.52
N ILE A 189 12.52 16.17 -7.46
CA ILE A 189 12.35 16.73 -6.10
C ILE A 189 13.23 17.99 -5.89
N SER A 190 13.70 18.60 -6.98
CA SER A 190 14.59 19.76 -6.91
C SER A 190 13.91 21.02 -6.32
N PRO A 191 14.69 21.99 -5.84
CA PRO A 191 14.19 23.11 -5.05
C PRO A 191 13.12 24.01 -5.68
N SER A 192 13.12 24.09 -7.01
CA SER A 192 12.30 24.97 -7.83
C SER A 192 10.90 24.41 -8.13
N GLU A 193 10.65 23.13 -7.82
CA GLU A 193 9.50 22.37 -8.31
C GLU A 193 8.37 22.17 -7.27
N GLN A 194 8.11 23.18 -6.43
CA GLN A 194 7.17 23.04 -5.30
C GLN A 194 5.77 22.60 -5.73
N GLN A 195 5.31 23.04 -6.89
CA GLN A 195 3.99 22.72 -7.47
C GLN A 195 3.76 21.22 -7.71
N TRP A 196 4.83 20.44 -7.91
CA TRP A 196 4.74 19.00 -8.20
C TRP A 196 4.88 18.10 -6.95
N SER A 197 5.07 18.69 -5.77
CA SER A 197 5.30 17.97 -4.51
C SER A 197 4.26 16.89 -4.18
N LEU A 198 2.97 17.15 -4.44
CA LEU A 198 1.90 16.18 -4.22
C LEU A 198 2.00 14.99 -5.18
N HIS A 199 2.21 15.26 -6.47
CA HIS A 199 2.40 14.23 -7.49
C HIS A 199 3.60 13.34 -7.18
N VAL A 200 4.72 13.94 -6.78
CA VAL A 200 5.93 13.18 -6.44
C VAL A 200 5.72 12.33 -5.19
N LEU A 201 5.07 12.86 -4.16
CA LEU A 201 4.76 12.08 -2.96
C LEU A 201 3.84 10.89 -3.26
N GLU A 202 2.86 11.07 -4.14
CA GLU A 202 1.96 10.00 -4.59
C GLU A 202 2.74 8.91 -5.36
N ILE A 203 3.60 9.30 -6.32
CA ILE A 203 4.47 8.37 -7.06
C ILE A 203 5.33 7.56 -6.10
N ILE A 204 6.02 8.23 -5.17
CA ILE A 204 6.85 7.57 -4.17
C ILE A 204 6.01 6.62 -3.32
N SER A 205 4.85 7.05 -2.83
CA SER A 205 3.98 6.19 -2.02
C SER A 205 3.52 4.93 -2.76
N LEU A 206 3.23 5.07 -4.06
CA LEU A 206 2.85 3.93 -4.91
C LEU A 206 4.01 2.98 -5.20
N MET A 207 5.24 3.48 -5.35
CA MET A 207 6.44 2.64 -5.51
C MET A 207 6.67 1.72 -4.31
N PHE A 208 6.36 2.21 -3.10
CA PHE A 208 6.60 1.48 -1.85
C PHE A 208 5.32 0.81 -1.27
N ARG A 209 4.18 0.86 -1.98
CA ARG A 209 2.88 0.36 -1.49
C ARG A 209 2.91 -1.06 -0.93
N ASP A 210 3.62 -1.94 -1.62
CA ASP A 210 3.68 -3.37 -1.31
C ASP A 210 4.96 -3.75 -0.53
N GLN A 211 5.72 -2.75 -0.04
CA GLN A 211 6.93 -2.98 0.75
C GLN A 211 6.64 -2.89 2.24
N ASN A 212 7.37 -3.68 3.04
CA ASN A 212 7.44 -3.52 4.49
C ASN A 212 8.72 -2.75 4.86
N PRO A 213 8.63 -1.64 5.60
CA PRO A 213 9.78 -0.76 5.84
C PRO A 213 10.85 -1.44 6.71
N GLU A 214 10.48 -2.25 7.70
CA GLU A 214 11.45 -2.97 8.53
C GLU A 214 12.21 -4.06 7.75
N LEU A 215 11.50 -4.84 6.91
CA LEU A 215 12.12 -5.86 6.06
C LEU A 215 13.01 -5.23 4.97
N LEU A 216 12.63 -4.06 4.47
CA LEU A 216 13.41 -3.32 3.48
C LEU A 216 14.70 -2.77 4.09
N ALA A 217 14.63 -2.18 5.29
CA ALA A 217 15.81 -1.71 6.02
C ALA A 217 16.83 -2.82 6.29
N ALA A 218 16.35 -4.03 6.60
CA ALA A 218 17.21 -5.22 6.80
C ALA A 218 17.87 -5.72 5.50
N THR A 219 17.34 -5.37 4.31
CA THR A 219 17.85 -5.88 3.03
C THR A 219 19.21 -5.29 2.63
N GLY A 220 19.53 -4.08 3.10
CA GLY A 220 20.82 -3.41 2.84
C GLY A 220 21.98 -3.90 3.71
N GLN A 221 21.71 -4.69 4.75
CA GLN A 221 22.75 -5.31 5.56
C GLN A 221 23.30 -6.53 4.83
N THR A 222 24.63 -6.71 4.78
CA THR A 222 25.23 -7.92 4.21
C THR A 222 24.66 -9.11 4.98
N ARG A 223 23.85 -9.95 4.33
CA ARG A 223 23.20 -11.11 4.97
C ARG A 223 24.23 -11.82 5.83
N SER A 224 24.04 -11.75 7.14
CA SER A 224 24.86 -12.53 8.06
C SER A 224 24.69 -14.01 7.69
N ALA A 225 25.77 -14.80 7.74
CA ALA A 225 25.68 -16.26 7.56
C ALA A 225 24.60 -16.89 8.48
N LYS A 226 24.29 -16.20 9.58
CA LYS A 226 23.22 -16.54 10.51
C LYS A 226 21.81 -16.36 9.91
N GLU A 227 21.53 -15.30 9.18
CA GLU A 227 20.21 -15.08 8.55
C GLU A 227 19.95 -16.06 7.42
N GLN A 228 20.97 -16.36 6.60
CA GLN A 228 20.87 -17.41 5.59
C GLN A 228 20.58 -18.77 6.21
N SER A 229 21.20 -19.09 7.36
CA SER A 229 20.90 -20.32 8.09
C SER A 229 19.49 -20.35 8.68
N VAL A 230 18.93 -19.20 9.07
CA VAL A 230 17.57 -19.08 9.60
C VAL A 230 16.54 -19.25 8.47
N ASP A 231 16.76 -18.62 7.32
CA ASP A 231 15.89 -18.77 6.15
C ASP A 231 15.89 -20.22 5.64
N VAL A 232 17.06 -20.87 5.60
CA VAL A 232 17.16 -22.30 5.24
C VAL A 232 16.43 -23.17 6.26
N ALA A 233 16.54 -22.88 7.56
CA ALA A 233 15.81 -23.60 8.59
C ALA A 233 14.29 -23.38 8.49
N GLU A 234 13.83 -22.16 8.17
CA GLU A 234 12.42 -21.86 7.95
C GLU A 234 11.87 -22.61 6.72
N LEU A 235 12.63 -22.61 5.62
CA LEU A 235 12.31 -23.38 4.41
C LEU A 235 12.26 -24.89 4.69
N GLU A 236 13.17 -25.41 5.52
CA GLU A 236 13.15 -26.81 5.95
C GLU A 236 11.91 -27.12 6.78
N VAL A 237 11.50 -26.23 7.69
CA VAL A 237 10.27 -26.39 8.49
C VAL A 237 9.03 -26.36 7.59
N LEU A 238 8.96 -25.44 6.62
CA LEU A 238 7.86 -25.36 5.65
C LEU A 238 7.81 -26.62 4.77
N ARG A 239 8.96 -27.09 4.28
CA ARG A 239 9.07 -28.34 3.51
C ARG A 239 8.64 -29.55 4.33
N GLN A 240 9.03 -29.61 5.61
CA GLN A 240 8.60 -30.68 6.52
C GLN A 240 7.09 -30.63 6.77
N LYS A 241 6.51 -29.43 6.92
CA LYS A 241 5.06 -29.23 7.07
C LYS A 241 4.30 -29.68 5.83
N GLU A 242 4.74 -29.28 4.64
CA GLU A 242 4.13 -29.70 3.36
C GLU A 242 4.26 -31.22 3.15
N GLN A 243 5.40 -31.81 3.51
CA GLN A 243 5.59 -33.26 3.46
C GLN A 243 4.72 -34.00 4.48
N ALA A 244 4.50 -33.44 5.67
CA ALA A 244 3.61 -34.00 6.67
C ALA A 244 2.14 -33.94 6.23
N GLU A 245 1.74 -32.84 5.58
CA GLU A 245 0.41 -32.69 4.98
C GLU A 245 0.19 -33.68 3.82
N LYS A 246 1.20 -33.86 2.94
CA LYS A 246 1.16 -34.88 1.87
C LYS A 246 1.09 -36.30 2.42
N LYS A 247 1.80 -36.61 3.52
CA LYS A 247 1.75 -37.93 4.18
C LYS A 247 0.42 -38.24 4.87
N ASN A 248 -0.45 -37.25 5.05
CA ASN A 248 -1.79 -37.44 5.59
C ASN A 248 -2.82 -37.87 4.54
N THR A 249 -2.38 -38.17 3.31
CA THR A 249 -3.23 -38.81 2.30
C THR A 249 -3.51 -40.26 2.69
N GLN A 250 -4.80 -40.60 2.79
CA GLN A 250 -5.24 -41.93 3.20
C GLN A 250 -4.77 -42.98 2.19
N PHE A 251 -4.03 -43.99 2.66
CA PHE A 251 -3.59 -45.14 1.86
C PHE A 251 -4.73 -46.04 1.33
N ARG A 252 -6.00 -45.66 1.52
CA ARG A 252 -7.18 -46.44 1.11
C ARG A 252 -8.24 -45.52 0.52
N HIS A 253 -8.99 -46.02 -0.46
CA HIS A 253 -10.03 -45.24 -1.15
C HIS A 253 -11.12 -44.72 -0.19
N SER A 254 -11.74 -43.60 -0.53
CA SER A 254 -12.76 -42.91 0.30
C SER A 254 -13.93 -43.79 0.74
N ARG A 255 -14.26 -44.84 -0.02
CA ARG A 255 -15.33 -45.81 0.30
C ARG A 255 -14.93 -46.89 1.32
N PHE A 256 -13.68 -46.96 1.77
CA PHE A 256 -13.24 -47.90 2.82
C PHE A 256 -13.57 -47.31 4.21
N GLY A 257 -14.87 -47.26 4.53
CA GLY A 257 -15.38 -46.75 5.79
C GLY A 257 -15.32 -47.82 6.88
N GLY A 258 -14.25 -47.84 7.67
CA GLY A 258 -14.23 -48.62 8.92
C GLY A 258 -15.24 -48.03 9.92
N CYS A 259 -15.99 -48.88 10.60
CA CYS A 259 -16.91 -48.51 11.68
C CYS A 259 -16.26 -48.89 13.01
N TYR A 260 -16.06 -47.92 13.89
CA TYR A 260 -15.46 -48.13 15.21
C TYR A 260 -16.38 -47.61 16.30
N VAL A 261 -16.43 -48.30 17.44
CA VAL A 261 -17.13 -47.85 18.65
C VAL A 261 -16.11 -47.31 19.63
N ILE A 262 -16.27 -46.05 20.05
CA ILE A 262 -15.41 -45.42 21.06
C ILE A 262 -16.00 -45.75 22.44
N GLN A 263 -15.42 -46.74 23.11
CA GLN A 263 -15.85 -47.15 24.44
C GLN A 263 -15.64 -46.03 25.47
N GLY A 264 -16.67 -45.73 26.26
CA GLY A 264 -16.61 -44.72 27.32
C GLY A 264 -16.97 -43.28 26.90
N LEU A 265 -17.14 -43.02 25.60
CA LEU A 265 -17.70 -41.76 25.10
C LEU A 265 -19.19 -41.97 24.78
N LYS A 266 -20.07 -41.44 25.63
CA LYS A 266 -21.52 -41.59 25.47
C LYS A 266 -22.05 -40.68 24.36
N ALA A 267 -22.89 -41.21 23.49
CA ALA A 267 -23.61 -40.47 22.47
C ALA A 267 -24.85 -39.78 23.08
N ILE A 268 -25.84 -39.43 22.25
CA ILE A 268 -27.15 -39.00 22.73
C ILE A 268 -27.84 -40.23 23.36
N GLY A 269 -27.73 -40.38 24.67
CA GLY A 269 -28.23 -41.51 25.46
C GLY A 269 -27.12 -42.32 26.13
N ASP A 270 -27.42 -43.56 26.53
CA ASP A 270 -26.49 -44.41 27.29
C ASP A 270 -25.60 -45.33 26.43
N ARG A 271 -25.59 -45.10 25.11
CA ARG A 271 -24.83 -45.89 24.13
C ARG A 271 -23.52 -45.21 23.78
N ASP A 272 -22.48 -46.00 23.53
CA ASP A 272 -21.18 -45.51 23.10
C ASP A 272 -21.23 -44.94 21.67
N VAL A 273 -20.37 -43.95 21.38
CA VAL A 273 -20.30 -43.26 20.10
C VAL A 273 -19.75 -44.15 18.98
N VAL A 274 -20.44 -44.13 17.83
CA VAL A 274 -20.01 -44.81 16.60
C VAL A 274 -19.31 -43.81 15.67
N MET A 275 -18.10 -44.14 15.22
CA MET A 275 -17.31 -43.33 14.30
C MET A 275 -17.06 -44.09 12.98
N HIS A 276 -17.44 -43.47 11.86
CA HIS A 276 -17.30 -44.03 10.51
C HIS A 276 -16.04 -43.57 9.76
N LYS A 277 -14.97 -43.22 10.50
CA LYS A 277 -13.69 -42.74 9.96
C LYS A 277 -12.54 -43.66 10.40
N GLY A 278 -11.41 -43.63 9.70
CA GLY A 278 -10.23 -44.41 10.08
C GLY A 278 -9.72 -44.06 11.49
N LEU A 279 -9.09 -45.03 12.17
CA LEU A 279 -8.53 -44.92 13.53
C LEU A 279 -7.60 -43.71 13.76
N HIS A 280 -6.93 -43.22 12.70
CA HIS A 280 -6.07 -42.03 12.75
C HIS A 280 -6.84 -40.74 13.10
N ASN A 281 -8.16 -40.69 12.86
CA ASN A 281 -8.99 -39.53 13.14
C ASN A 281 -9.64 -39.54 14.55
N VAL A 282 -9.41 -40.58 15.36
CA VAL A 282 -9.98 -40.69 16.72
C VAL A 282 -9.49 -39.56 17.62
N LYS A 283 -8.22 -39.15 17.51
CA LYS A 283 -7.63 -38.08 18.33
C LYS A 283 -8.28 -36.70 18.09
N ASN A 284 -8.86 -36.48 16.91
CA ASN A 284 -9.52 -35.23 16.53
C ASN A 284 -11.05 -35.35 16.58
N TYR A 285 -11.59 -36.38 17.25
CA TYR A 285 -13.02 -36.58 17.35
C TYR A 285 -13.66 -35.39 18.10
N SER A 286 -14.59 -34.71 17.44
CA SER A 286 -15.50 -33.74 18.03
C SER A 286 -16.93 -34.12 17.66
N HIS A 287 -17.88 -33.93 18.59
CA HIS A 287 -19.31 -34.15 18.32
C HIS A 287 -19.86 -33.24 17.21
N ASP A 288 -19.10 -32.22 16.79
CA ASP A 288 -19.46 -31.30 15.71
C ASP A 288 -18.88 -31.71 14.35
N LEU A 289 -18.10 -32.79 14.28
CA LEU A 289 -17.59 -33.31 13.00
C LEU A 289 -18.74 -33.70 12.07
N GLY A 290 -18.87 -32.99 10.96
CA GLY A 290 -19.90 -33.25 9.93
C GLY A 290 -21.19 -32.45 10.11
N LYS A 291 -21.29 -31.60 11.14
CA LYS A 291 -22.37 -30.60 11.20
C LYS A 291 -22.07 -29.48 10.20
N GLU A 292 -23.09 -28.99 9.50
CA GLU A 292 -22.95 -27.82 8.64
C GLU A 292 -22.49 -26.61 9.46
N VAL A 293 -21.39 -26.00 9.06
CA VAL A 293 -20.86 -24.80 9.71
C VAL A 293 -21.89 -23.69 9.54
N ARG A 294 -22.48 -23.23 10.64
CA ARG A 294 -23.37 -22.05 10.61
C ARG A 294 -22.57 -20.86 10.10
N ARG A 295 -23.02 -20.24 9.00
CA ARG A 295 -22.43 -19.01 8.46
C ARG A 295 -22.34 -17.97 9.58
N VAL A 296 -21.11 -17.62 9.98
CA VAL A 296 -20.86 -16.46 10.83
C VAL A 296 -21.24 -15.22 10.01
N PRO A 297 -22.11 -14.33 10.52
CA PRO A 297 -22.42 -13.07 9.84
C PRO A 297 -21.13 -12.30 9.53
N LYS A 298 -20.99 -11.73 8.32
CA LYS A 298 -19.78 -11.00 7.87
C LYS A 298 -19.23 -9.99 8.90
N ARG A 299 -20.10 -9.41 9.73
CA ARG A 299 -19.73 -8.42 10.77
C ARG A 299 -19.01 -9.01 12.00
N GLN A 300 -19.12 -10.32 12.24
CA GLN A 300 -18.48 -11.04 13.34
C GLN A 300 -17.29 -11.89 12.88
N GLN A 301 -17.00 -11.89 11.58
CA GLN A 301 -15.73 -12.39 11.09
C GLN A 301 -14.66 -11.42 11.60
N LEU A 302 -13.63 -11.96 12.27
CA LEU A 302 -12.38 -11.21 12.43
C LEU A 302 -12.00 -10.69 11.06
N ALA A 303 -11.54 -9.44 10.99
CA ALA A 303 -10.90 -8.95 9.79
C ALA A 303 -9.84 -10.01 9.44
N SER A 304 -10.01 -10.69 8.31
CA SER A 304 -8.88 -11.38 7.75
C SER A 304 -7.90 -10.26 7.49
N ASP A 305 -6.73 -10.31 8.12
CA ASP A 305 -5.59 -9.61 7.58
C ASP A 305 -5.58 -10.01 6.10
N GLY A 306 -5.92 -9.07 5.21
CA GLY A 306 -5.91 -9.29 3.77
C GLY A 306 -4.49 -9.55 3.26
N GLU A 307 -3.52 -9.49 4.17
CA GLU A 307 -2.16 -9.90 4.00
C GLU A 307 -2.11 -11.43 4.10
N GLY A 308 -2.21 -12.07 2.93
CA GLY A 308 -1.39 -13.27 2.71
C GLY A 308 0.08 -12.97 3.05
N PRO A 309 0.97 -13.98 3.08
CA PRO A 309 2.38 -13.74 3.38
C PRO A 309 2.87 -12.54 2.55
N PRO A 310 3.49 -11.52 3.19
CA PRO A 310 3.81 -10.26 2.53
C PRO A 310 4.58 -10.57 1.26
N ARG A 311 4.06 -10.12 0.11
CA ARG A 311 4.70 -10.31 -1.19
C ARG A 311 6.12 -9.80 -1.08
N ARG A 312 7.10 -10.68 -1.22
CA ARG A 312 8.52 -10.29 -1.20
C ARG A 312 8.94 -10.01 -2.64
N SER A 313 9.18 -8.75 -2.98
CA SER A 313 9.80 -8.38 -4.26
C SER A 313 11.18 -9.05 -4.39
N ALA A 314 11.63 -9.19 -5.65
CA ALA A 314 12.96 -9.72 -5.96
C ALA A 314 14.05 -8.95 -5.20
N LEU A 315 15.17 -9.64 -4.89
CA LEU A 315 16.20 -9.08 -4.00
C LEU A 315 16.87 -7.83 -4.58
N ASN A 316 17.12 -7.82 -5.90
CA ASN A 316 17.61 -6.66 -6.64
C ASN A 316 16.67 -5.45 -6.49
N VAL A 317 15.36 -5.65 -6.68
CA VAL A 317 14.34 -4.59 -6.50
C VAL A 317 14.33 -4.08 -5.06
N ARG A 318 14.40 -4.96 -4.06
CA ARG A 318 14.43 -4.53 -2.64
C ARG A 318 15.71 -3.80 -2.26
N ARG A 319 16.87 -4.26 -2.75
CA ARG A 319 18.14 -3.57 -2.54
C ARG A 319 18.09 -2.18 -3.15
N PHE A 320 17.62 -2.12 -4.39
CA PHE A 320 17.41 -0.87 -5.08
C PHE A 320 16.48 0.07 -4.25
N LEU A 321 15.27 -0.38 -3.88
CA LEU A 321 14.33 0.42 -3.09
C LEU A 321 14.89 0.85 -1.72
N GLN A 322 15.77 0.04 -1.13
CA GLN A 322 16.46 0.37 0.11
C GLN A 322 17.49 1.51 -0.09
N GLU A 323 18.29 1.45 -1.16
CA GLU A 323 19.24 2.50 -1.54
C GLU A 323 18.50 3.84 -1.79
N PHE A 324 17.38 3.78 -2.52
CA PHE A 324 16.50 4.95 -2.71
C PHE A 324 15.96 5.51 -1.39
N CYS A 325 15.50 4.67 -0.46
CA CYS A 325 14.98 5.15 0.82
C CYS A 325 16.03 5.92 1.61
N VAL A 326 17.29 5.46 1.58
CA VAL A 326 18.40 6.15 2.25
C VAL A 326 18.64 7.52 1.62
N GLU A 327 18.81 7.58 0.29
CA GLU A 327 19.05 8.84 -0.41
C GLU A 327 17.87 9.81 -0.26
N PHE A 328 16.64 9.31 -0.32
CA PHE A 328 15.43 10.10 -0.15
C PHE A 328 15.32 10.69 1.26
N LEU A 329 15.64 9.92 2.30
CA LEU A 329 15.65 10.40 3.69
C LEU A 329 16.74 11.45 3.93
N GLU A 330 17.93 11.25 3.33
CA GLU A 330 19.07 12.17 3.46
C GLU A 330 18.82 13.51 2.76
N ASN A 331 18.25 13.49 1.55
CA ASN A 331 18.26 14.67 0.67
C ASN A 331 16.88 15.33 0.50
N CYS A 332 15.78 14.58 0.61
CA CYS A 332 14.47 15.02 0.08
C CYS A 332 13.34 15.01 1.11
N TYR A 333 13.32 14.06 2.05
CA TYR A 333 12.16 13.77 2.90
C TYR A 333 11.65 14.98 3.69
N ASN A 334 12.52 15.61 4.51
CA ASN A 334 12.10 16.75 5.34
C ASN A 334 11.52 17.89 4.50
N ARG A 335 12.13 18.17 3.34
CA ARG A 335 11.66 19.23 2.43
C ARG A 335 10.32 18.87 1.81
N LEU A 336 10.20 17.69 1.23
CA LEU A 336 8.99 17.25 0.55
C LEU A 336 7.80 17.22 1.54
N MET A 337 8.01 16.67 2.73
CA MET A 337 6.99 16.59 3.76
C MET A 337 6.58 17.97 4.30
N ASN A 338 7.50 18.93 4.37
CA ASN A 338 7.17 20.31 4.72
C ASN A 338 6.29 20.97 3.66
N LEU A 339 6.69 20.88 2.38
CA LEU A 339 5.95 21.48 1.26
C LEU A 339 4.55 20.88 1.11
N VAL A 340 4.43 19.54 1.18
CA VAL A 340 3.14 18.87 1.09
C VAL A 340 2.24 19.26 2.26
N LYS A 341 2.76 19.30 3.49
CA LYS A 341 1.97 19.74 4.65
C LYS A 341 1.47 21.18 4.47
N ASP A 342 2.30 22.08 3.97
CA ASP A 342 1.92 23.47 3.68
C ASP A 342 0.83 23.54 2.59
N HIS A 343 0.90 22.71 1.55
CA HIS A 343 -0.14 22.61 0.53
C HIS A 343 -1.47 22.07 1.08
N LEU A 344 -1.41 21.05 1.94
CA LEU A 344 -2.58 20.47 2.62
C LEU A 344 -3.25 21.48 3.56
N LEU A 345 -2.46 22.28 4.30
CA LEU A 345 -2.99 23.29 5.23
C LEU A 345 -3.61 24.50 4.51
N ARG A 346 -3.14 24.83 3.30
CA ARG A 346 -3.66 25.93 2.49
C ARG A 346 -4.84 25.51 1.58
N GLU A 347 -5.35 24.29 1.76
CA GLU A 347 -6.47 23.73 0.97
C GLU A 347 -6.23 23.76 -0.55
N LYS A 348 -4.95 23.74 -0.99
CA LYS A 348 -4.58 23.64 -2.41
C LYS A 348 -4.59 22.20 -2.92
N ALA A 349 -4.77 21.23 -2.03
CA ALA A 349 -4.76 19.81 -2.34
C ALA A 349 -6.16 19.29 -2.71
N GLN A 350 -6.20 18.24 -3.51
CA GLN A 350 -7.44 17.54 -3.83
C GLN A 350 -7.91 16.73 -2.62
N GLN A 351 -9.20 16.35 -2.62
CA GLN A 351 -9.72 15.40 -1.64
C GLN A 351 -8.95 14.09 -1.79
N HIS A 352 -8.46 13.49 -0.69
CA HIS A 352 -7.71 12.23 -0.59
C HIS A 352 -6.17 12.34 -0.63
N ASP A 353 -5.59 13.44 -1.09
CA ASP A 353 -4.13 13.62 -1.17
C ASP A 353 -3.45 13.50 0.20
N GLU A 354 -4.20 13.81 1.27
CA GLU A 354 -3.69 13.72 2.64
C GLU A 354 -3.37 12.27 3.07
N THR A 355 -3.97 11.28 2.41
CA THR A 355 -3.71 9.87 2.71
C THR A 355 -2.29 9.43 2.35
N TYR A 356 -1.72 9.97 1.27
CA TYR A 356 -0.33 9.72 0.88
C TYR A 356 0.65 10.34 1.87
N TYR A 357 0.35 11.52 2.40
CA TYR A 357 1.14 12.14 3.47
C TYR A 357 1.17 11.27 4.74
N LEU A 358 0.01 10.79 5.18
CA LEU A 358 -0.09 9.93 6.36
C LEU A 358 0.64 8.60 6.16
N TRP A 359 0.47 8.00 4.98
CA TRP A 359 1.13 6.74 4.62
C TRP A 359 2.66 6.90 4.56
N ALA A 360 3.15 7.92 3.84
CA ALA A 360 4.58 8.18 3.70
C ALA A 360 5.24 8.49 5.05
N MET A 361 4.58 9.28 5.90
CA MET A 361 5.07 9.55 7.25
C MET A 361 5.23 8.25 8.05
N ALA A 362 4.23 7.37 8.04
CA ALA A 362 4.33 6.08 8.73
C ALA A 362 5.47 5.21 8.15
N PHE A 363 5.54 5.09 6.82
CA PHE A 363 6.50 4.22 6.15
C PHE A 363 7.96 4.66 6.36
N PHE A 364 8.28 5.92 6.03
CA PHE A 364 9.66 6.42 6.07
C PHE A 364 10.17 6.63 7.49
N MET A 365 9.29 6.97 8.45
CA MET A 365 9.69 7.01 9.86
C MET A 365 9.98 5.61 10.41
N ALA A 366 9.17 4.61 10.06
CA ALA A 366 9.43 3.21 10.42
C ALA A 366 10.74 2.70 9.79
N PHE A 367 11.00 3.05 8.52
CA PHE A 367 12.25 2.69 7.84
C PHE A 367 13.47 3.33 8.52
N ASN A 368 13.44 4.64 8.81
CA ASN A 368 14.53 5.33 9.51
C ASN A 368 14.80 4.73 10.89
N ARG A 369 13.73 4.35 11.60
CA ARG A 369 13.80 3.64 12.88
C ARG A 369 14.48 2.27 12.77
N ALA A 370 14.15 1.50 11.73
CA ALA A 370 14.68 0.15 11.55
C ALA A 370 16.13 0.12 11.01
N SER A 371 16.59 1.16 10.33
CA SER A 371 17.92 1.20 9.70
C SER A 371 19.03 1.59 10.70
N THR A 372 19.27 2.90 10.88
CA THR A 372 20.33 3.45 11.74
C THR A 372 19.81 4.52 12.70
N PHE A 373 18.49 4.73 12.75
CA PHE A 373 17.80 5.74 13.55
C PHE A 373 18.53 7.08 13.65
N GLN A 374 18.34 7.92 12.65
CA GLN A 374 18.85 9.30 12.66
C GLN A 374 17.68 10.28 12.80
N PRO A 375 17.43 10.86 13.99
CA PRO A 375 16.31 11.77 14.21
C PRO A 375 16.33 13.03 13.34
N GLN A 376 17.51 13.42 12.84
CA GLN A 376 17.72 14.60 12.01
C GLN A 376 17.03 14.44 10.64
N LEU A 377 17.07 13.24 10.06
CA LEU A 377 16.50 12.93 8.74
C LEU A 377 14.98 13.03 8.68
N VAL A 378 14.31 12.88 9.84
CA VAL A 378 12.84 12.93 9.96
C VAL A 378 12.34 14.10 10.81
N SER A 379 13.21 15.08 11.07
CA SER A 379 12.96 16.19 12.01
C SER A 379 11.70 17.00 11.69
N GLU A 380 11.34 17.15 10.41
CA GLU A 380 10.12 17.85 9.97
C GLU A 380 8.84 17.17 10.48
N THR A 381 8.80 15.84 10.41
CA THR A 381 7.62 15.07 10.79
C THR A 381 7.51 14.85 12.30
N VAL A 382 8.61 14.83 13.03
CA VAL A 382 8.57 14.75 14.51
C VAL A 382 8.30 16.11 15.18
N GLY A 383 8.10 17.20 14.43
CA GLY A 383 7.81 18.53 14.97
C GLY A 383 6.42 18.67 15.61
N VAL A 384 6.28 19.56 16.61
CA VAL A 384 5.02 19.82 17.33
C VAL A 384 3.85 20.18 16.39
N ARG A 385 4.14 20.92 15.31
CA ARG A 385 3.16 21.29 14.29
C ARG A 385 2.57 20.05 13.60
N THR A 386 3.41 19.07 13.31
CA THR A 386 3.00 17.82 12.66
C THR A 386 2.17 16.97 13.60
N PHE A 387 2.54 16.86 14.89
CA PHE A 387 1.70 16.22 15.91
C PHE A 387 0.28 16.79 15.95
N HIS A 388 0.17 18.12 16.05
CA HIS A 388 -1.12 18.77 16.08
C HIS A 388 -1.93 18.56 14.79
N PHE A 389 -1.26 18.58 13.64
CA PHE A 389 -1.89 18.29 12.35
C PHE A 389 -2.49 16.87 12.33
N ILE A 390 -1.75 15.85 12.76
CA ILE A 390 -2.21 14.45 12.78
C ILE A 390 -3.36 14.27 13.79
N GLU A 391 -3.29 14.88 14.97
CA GLU A 391 -4.37 14.81 15.96
C GLU A 391 -5.66 15.46 15.46
N ARG A 392 -5.55 16.61 14.78
CA ARG A 392 -6.69 17.28 14.16
C ARG A 392 -7.28 16.41 13.04
N SER A 393 -6.45 15.84 12.18
CA SER A 393 -6.89 14.94 11.11
C SER A 393 -7.58 13.69 11.66
N LEU A 394 -7.01 13.06 12.69
CA LEU A 394 -7.61 11.88 13.35
C LEU A 394 -8.96 12.19 13.97
N THR A 395 -9.09 13.33 14.65
CA THR A 395 -10.35 13.79 15.24
C THR A 395 -11.39 14.04 14.16
N ASN A 396 -11.01 14.73 13.08
CA ASN A 396 -11.88 14.99 11.95
C ASN A 396 -12.38 13.70 11.29
N TYR A 397 -11.50 12.72 11.01
CA TYR A 397 -11.93 11.44 10.42
C TYR A 397 -12.86 10.66 11.33
N TYR A 398 -12.61 10.69 12.63
CA TYR A 398 -13.50 10.05 13.61
C TYR A 398 -14.88 10.70 13.61
N GLU A 399 -14.95 12.03 13.68
CA GLU A 399 -16.21 12.77 13.63
C GLU A 399 -16.96 12.53 12.31
N MET A 400 -16.26 12.59 11.17
CA MET A 400 -16.84 12.33 9.85
C MET A 400 -17.33 10.89 9.71
N SER A 401 -16.66 9.90 10.31
CA SER A 401 -17.15 8.51 10.31
C SER A 401 -18.48 8.34 11.07
N ILE A 402 -18.78 9.22 12.02
CA ILE A 402 -20.03 9.19 12.79
C ILE A 402 -21.13 9.94 12.05
N VAL A 403 -20.80 11.09 11.47
CA VAL A 403 -21.73 11.98 10.76
C VAL A 403 -22.11 11.37 9.40
N ASP A 404 -21.13 11.00 8.59
CA ASP A 404 -21.32 10.47 7.24
C ASP A 404 -21.27 8.94 7.22
N LYS A 405 -22.42 8.34 7.55
CA LYS A 405 -22.58 6.88 7.56
C LYS A 405 -22.54 6.26 6.17
N LYS A 406 -22.65 7.03 5.09
CA LYS A 406 -22.66 6.50 3.72
C LYS A 406 -21.27 6.07 3.28
N ASP A 407 -20.25 6.87 3.62
CA ASP A 407 -18.85 6.62 3.28
C ASP A 407 -18.00 6.16 4.48
N ILE A 408 -18.62 5.45 5.43
CA ILE A 408 -17.97 5.01 6.67
C ILE A 408 -16.68 4.22 6.42
N THR A 409 -16.65 3.41 5.35
CA THR A 409 -15.49 2.61 4.95
C THR A 409 -14.33 3.49 4.50
N SER A 410 -14.62 4.56 3.77
CA SER A 410 -13.62 5.51 3.28
C SER A 410 -13.04 6.30 4.45
N TRP A 411 -13.88 6.81 5.35
CA TRP A 411 -13.44 7.50 6.57
C TRP A 411 -12.64 6.58 7.51
N SER A 412 -13.06 5.31 7.65
CA SER A 412 -12.33 4.32 8.44
C SER A 412 -10.93 4.04 7.90
N LYS A 413 -10.77 3.95 6.56
CA LYS A 413 -9.44 3.79 5.93
C LYS A 413 -8.54 4.99 6.19
N ARG A 414 -9.05 6.21 6.08
CA ARG A 414 -8.27 7.43 6.39
C ARG A 414 -7.87 7.49 7.86
N MET A 415 -8.82 7.17 8.74
CA MET A 415 -8.58 7.10 10.18
C MET A 415 -7.50 6.05 10.53
N HIS A 416 -7.52 4.89 9.88
CA HIS A 416 -6.50 3.85 10.05
C HIS A 416 -5.10 4.34 9.65
N LEU A 417 -4.98 5.01 8.50
CA LEU A 417 -3.71 5.61 8.07
C LEU A 417 -3.21 6.66 9.08
N ALA A 418 -4.10 7.54 9.54
CA ALA A 418 -3.75 8.54 10.55
C ALA A 418 -3.28 7.89 11.87
N LEU A 419 -3.93 6.82 12.29
CA LEU A 419 -3.56 6.08 13.50
C LEU A 419 -2.20 5.40 13.35
N LYS A 420 -1.92 4.77 12.20
CA LYS A 420 -0.58 4.20 11.90
C LYS A 420 0.50 5.28 11.93
N ALA A 421 0.23 6.42 11.32
CA ALA A 421 1.16 7.55 11.30
C ALA A 421 1.41 8.11 12.72
N TYR A 422 0.36 8.21 13.54
CA TYR A 422 0.47 8.61 14.95
C TYR A 422 1.20 7.57 15.81
N GLN A 423 1.00 6.28 15.54
CA GLN A 423 1.74 5.20 16.20
C GLN A 423 3.24 5.33 15.94
N GLU A 424 3.65 5.52 14.68
CA GLU A 424 5.06 5.69 14.35
C GLU A 424 5.65 6.96 14.96
N LEU A 425 4.90 8.07 15.02
CA LEU A 425 5.32 9.27 15.76
C LEU A 425 5.65 8.95 17.24
N LEU A 426 4.80 8.16 17.91
CA LEU A 426 5.04 7.74 19.29
C LEU A 426 6.25 6.80 19.42
N MET A 427 6.40 5.85 18.49
CA MET A 427 7.53 4.92 18.48
C MET A 427 8.86 5.65 18.28
N THR A 428 8.93 6.55 17.31
CA THR A 428 10.11 7.40 17.08
C THR A 428 10.41 8.27 18.32
N MET A 429 9.39 8.85 18.96
CA MET A 429 9.61 9.62 20.19
C MET A 429 10.12 8.77 21.36
N HIS A 430 9.64 7.53 21.47
CA HIS A 430 10.11 6.58 22.47
C HIS A 430 11.60 6.25 22.27
N GLU A 431 12.04 6.06 21.03
CA GLU A 431 13.45 5.83 20.71
C GLU A 431 14.31 7.09 20.90
N MET A 432 13.79 8.28 20.63
CA MET A 432 14.48 9.54 20.94
C MET A 432 14.76 9.68 22.45
N ASP A 433 13.84 9.23 23.30
CA ASP A 433 13.99 9.23 24.76
C ASP A 433 15.10 8.29 25.25
N HIS A 434 15.32 7.18 24.53
CA HIS A 434 16.35 6.19 24.82
C HIS A 434 17.67 6.45 24.09
N SER A 435 17.77 7.53 23.32
CA SER A 435 18.99 7.89 22.58
C SER A 435 20.11 8.31 23.53
N GLN A 436 21.36 8.01 23.14
CA GLN A 436 22.55 8.42 23.89
C GLN A 436 22.79 9.94 23.82
N GLU A 437 22.29 10.61 22.78
CA GLU A 437 22.45 12.05 22.60
C GLU A 437 21.51 12.86 23.50
N GLU A 438 22.09 13.66 24.39
CA GLU A 438 21.33 14.49 25.34
C GLU A 438 20.46 15.55 24.65
N ALA A 439 20.91 16.11 23.52
CA ALA A 439 20.12 17.08 22.74
C ALA A 439 18.83 16.45 22.15
N VAL A 440 18.90 15.20 21.71
CA VAL A 440 17.76 14.45 21.15
C VAL A 440 16.75 14.10 22.24
N ARG A 441 17.24 13.66 23.41
CA ARG A 441 16.42 13.38 24.59
C ARG A 441 15.78 14.63 25.19
N ASN A 442 16.50 15.75 25.25
CA ASN A 442 15.92 17.02 25.67
C ASN A 442 14.84 17.51 24.68
N SER A 443 15.03 17.25 23.39
CA SER A 443 14.04 17.56 22.35
C SER A 443 12.79 16.68 22.42
N SER A 444 12.87 15.45 22.93
CA SER A 444 11.69 14.61 23.17
C SER A 444 10.91 15.10 24.41
N HIS A 445 11.60 15.50 25.48
CA HIS A 445 10.99 16.04 26.69
C HIS A 445 10.38 17.44 26.52
N SER A 446 10.97 18.30 25.67
CA SER A 446 10.48 19.66 25.45
C SER A 446 9.22 19.74 24.58
N ARG A 447 8.77 18.62 24.02
CA ARG A 447 7.54 18.54 23.20
C ARG A 447 6.38 18.22 24.14
N PRO A 448 5.47 19.18 24.41
CA PRO A 448 4.40 18.97 25.37
C PRO A 448 3.41 17.93 24.83
N PHE A 449 3.51 16.70 25.34
CA PHE A 449 2.49 15.68 25.18
C PHE A 449 1.26 16.05 26.01
N LYS A 450 0.35 16.84 25.42
CA LYS A 450 -1.02 16.91 25.92
C LYS A 450 -1.88 16.01 25.05
N PHE A 451 -1.97 14.74 25.43
CA PHE A 451 -3.01 13.87 24.89
C PHE A 451 -4.35 14.54 25.12
N SER A 452 -5.01 14.97 24.04
CA SER A 452 -6.39 15.41 24.16
C SER A 452 -7.21 14.26 24.74
N SER A 453 -8.16 14.56 25.63
CA SER A 453 -9.10 13.58 26.18
C SER A 453 -9.97 12.91 25.09
N HIS A 454 -9.93 13.41 23.84
CA HIS A 454 -10.51 12.79 22.66
C HIS A 454 -9.61 11.70 22.05
N SER A 455 -8.30 11.93 21.95
CA SER A 455 -7.33 10.94 21.45
C SER A 455 -7.34 9.66 22.30
N LEU A 456 -7.47 9.79 23.63
CA LEU A 456 -7.60 8.68 24.58
C LEU A 456 -8.91 7.87 24.44
N LYS A 457 -9.99 8.47 23.91
CA LYS A 457 -11.26 7.77 23.65
C LYS A 457 -11.23 6.96 22.35
N ILE A 458 -10.33 7.28 21.42
CA ILE A 458 -10.22 6.66 20.10
C ILE A 458 -9.41 5.35 20.15
N LEU A 459 -8.36 5.29 20.97
CA LEU A 459 -7.47 4.12 21.13
C LEU A 459 -8.15 2.79 21.50
N PRO A 460 -9.18 2.74 22.37
CA PRO A 460 -9.85 1.49 22.74
C PRO A 460 -10.75 0.88 21.66
N CYS A 461 -11.04 1.61 20.57
CA CYS A 461 -11.94 1.16 19.51
C CYS A 461 -11.29 0.16 18.54
N PHE A 462 -9.97 -0.05 18.60
CA PHE A 462 -9.23 -0.96 17.73
C PHE A 462 -8.41 -1.97 18.55
N PRO A 463 -8.89 -3.22 18.73
CA PRO A 463 -8.26 -4.23 19.60
C PRO A 463 -6.96 -4.85 19.06
N GLU A 464 -6.58 -4.53 17.81
CA GLU A 464 -5.37 -5.06 17.16
C GLU A 464 -4.07 -4.39 17.66
N ASN A 465 -4.16 -3.17 18.21
CA ASN A 465 -2.99 -2.43 18.73
C ASN A 465 -2.72 -2.69 20.22
N LYS A 466 -2.45 -3.95 20.56
CA LYS A 466 -2.05 -4.34 21.94
C LYS A 466 -0.80 -3.58 22.40
N THR A 467 0.15 -3.28 21.52
CA THR A 467 1.41 -2.59 21.85
C THR A 467 1.18 -1.16 22.34
N LEU A 468 0.26 -0.40 21.72
CA LEU A 468 -0.14 0.93 22.20
C LEU A 468 -0.77 0.84 23.59
N SER A 469 -1.61 -0.16 23.87
CA SER A 469 -2.16 -0.31 25.22
C SER A 469 -1.08 -0.51 26.29
N TYR A 470 -0.01 -1.26 26.01
CA TYR A 470 1.10 -1.46 26.95
C TYR A 470 1.94 -0.20 27.18
N ILE A 471 2.27 0.55 26.11
CA ILE A 471 3.03 1.81 26.22
C ILE A 471 2.24 2.86 27.01
N PHE A 472 0.92 2.93 26.81
CA PHE A 472 0.02 3.86 27.52
C PHE A 472 -0.20 3.50 29.00
N PHE A 473 -0.32 2.21 29.35
CA PHE A 473 -0.58 1.80 30.74
C PHE A 473 0.68 1.65 31.61
N GLY A 474 1.88 1.59 31.00
CA GLY A 474 3.15 1.56 31.71
C GLY A 474 3.55 2.90 32.36
N SER A 475 3.09 4.03 31.82
CA SER A 475 3.47 5.38 32.30
C SER A 475 2.51 5.99 33.34
N GLN A 476 1.31 5.43 33.51
CA GLN A 476 0.34 5.92 34.50
C GLN A 476 0.40 5.16 35.83
N LYS A 477 1.13 5.71 36.81
CA LYS A 477 0.72 5.57 38.22
C LYS A 477 -0.54 6.44 38.39
N HIS A 478 -1.62 5.85 38.92
CA HIS A 478 -2.99 6.39 39.06
C HIS A 478 -3.83 6.22 37.78
N THR A 479 -4.90 5.41 37.70
CA THR A 479 -6.03 5.23 38.62
C THR A 479 -6.68 3.85 38.41
N ARG A 480 -6.90 3.11 39.50
CA ARG A 480 -7.44 1.73 39.55
C ARG A 480 -8.96 1.60 39.27
N SER A 481 -9.66 2.66 38.85
CA SER A 481 -11.13 2.67 38.79
C SER A 481 -11.73 2.24 37.45
N TYR A 482 -10.96 2.18 36.35
CA TYR A 482 -11.51 1.93 35.01
C TYR A 482 -11.73 0.46 34.63
N PHE A 483 -11.21 -0.51 35.40
CA PHE A 483 -11.22 -1.94 35.02
C PHE A 483 -12.30 -2.81 35.69
N ARG A 484 -13.32 -2.24 36.34
CA ARG A 484 -14.38 -3.06 37.00
C ARG A 484 -15.43 -3.66 36.06
N GLY A 485 -15.42 -3.37 34.76
CA GLY A 485 -16.58 -3.60 33.89
C GLY A 485 -16.52 -4.68 32.81
N ARG A 486 -15.39 -5.33 32.50
CA ARG A 486 -15.33 -6.27 31.35
C ARG A 486 -14.47 -7.51 31.61
N SER A 487 -15.15 -8.63 31.87
CA SER A 487 -14.58 -9.94 32.21
C SER A 487 -13.86 -10.67 31.08
N TYR A 488 -13.84 -10.12 29.85
CA TYR A 488 -13.26 -10.79 28.67
C TYR A 488 -11.76 -10.50 28.43
N ILE A 489 -11.17 -9.55 29.15
CA ILE A 489 -9.74 -9.17 28.97
C ILE A 489 -8.83 -9.98 29.91
N ARG A 490 -9.36 -10.60 30.97
CA ARG A 490 -8.56 -11.23 32.03
C ARG A 490 -7.85 -12.53 31.58
N ALA A 491 -8.41 -13.30 30.66
CA ALA A 491 -7.87 -14.60 30.28
C ALA A 491 -6.66 -14.53 29.32
N GLY A 492 -6.49 -13.44 28.55
CA GLY A 492 -5.33 -13.24 27.69
C GLY A 492 -4.13 -12.57 28.37
N LEU A 493 -4.35 -11.96 29.54
CA LEU A 493 -3.35 -11.20 30.31
C LEU A 493 -2.44 -12.08 31.18
N GLU A 494 -2.87 -13.29 31.57
CA GLU A 494 -2.14 -14.10 32.56
C GLU A 494 -0.96 -14.91 31.99
N ASN A 495 -0.93 -15.19 30.68
CA ASN A 495 0.13 -16.01 30.09
C ASN A 495 1.36 -15.23 29.59
N SER A 496 1.23 -13.94 29.23
CA SER A 496 2.37 -13.11 28.79
C SER A 496 3.14 -12.48 29.98
N ALA A 497 2.45 -12.26 31.11
CA ALA A 497 3.07 -11.67 32.31
C ALA A 497 4.08 -12.60 33.01
N ARG A 498 4.03 -13.92 32.78
CA ARG A 498 4.95 -14.88 33.41
C ARG A 498 6.36 -14.86 32.83
N SER A 499 6.58 -14.28 31.65
CA SER A 499 7.91 -14.19 31.03
C SER A 499 8.74 -12.97 31.47
N TYR A 500 8.11 -11.95 32.09
CA TYR A 500 8.76 -10.65 32.33
C TYR A 500 9.07 -10.35 33.81
N PHE A 501 8.77 -11.25 34.75
CA PHE A 501 8.84 -10.97 36.20
C PHE A 501 9.89 -11.76 37.01
N TRP A 502 10.89 -12.38 36.36
CA TRP A 502 12.05 -12.97 37.05
C TRP A 502 13.33 -12.22 36.69
N GLY A 503 13.54 -11.05 37.30
CA GLY A 503 14.76 -10.26 37.04
C GLY A 503 15.02 -9.04 37.93
N ARG A 504 14.23 -8.80 38.99
CA ARG A 504 14.51 -7.74 39.96
C ARG A 504 14.12 -8.15 41.38
N SER A 505 15.07 -8.70 42.11
CA SER A 505 15.04 -8.78 43.57
C SER A 505 16.46 -8.87 44.10
N TYR A 506 17.23 -7.79 44.03
CA TYR A 506 18.36 -7.54 44.93
C TYR A 506 18.65 -6.03 44.95
N PHE A 507 19.03 -5.52 46.12
CA PHE A 507 19.29 -4.11 46.51
C PHE A 507 18.10 -3.32 47.09
N ARG A 508 17.75 -3.67 48.33
CA ARG A 508 17.40 -2.70 49.39
C ARG A 508 18.32 -2.94 50.59
N GLY A 509 18.83 -1.85 51.18
CA GLY A 509 19.69 -1.78 52.37
C GLY A 509 20.90 -0.91 52.05
N ASN A 510 21.22 0.19 52.74
CA ASN A 510 20.87 0.63 54.08
C ASN A 510 20.80 2.16 54.14
N THR A 511 19.92 2.65 55.01
CA THR A 511 20.04 3.92 55.74
C THR A 511 21.26 3.88 56.66
N VAL A 512 22.05 4.95 56.65
CA VAL A 512 22.42 5.75 57.84
C VAL A 512 22.30 7.21 57.45
#